data_AF-A0A9X0AD90-F1
#
_entry.id   AF-A0A9X0AD90-F1
#
_cell.length_a   1.000
_cell.length_b   1.000
_cell.length_c   1.000
_cell.angle_alpha   90.00
_cell.angle_beta   90.00
_cell.angle_gamma   90.00
#
_symmetry.space_group_name_H-M   'P 1'
#
loop_
_entity.id
_entity.type
_entity.pdbx_description
1 polymer ?
#
loop_
_entity_poly.entity_id
_entity_poly.type
_entity_poly.pdbx_seq_one_letter_code
_entity_poly.pdbx_strand_id
1 'polypeptide(L)'
;MFYNLHMSPLPNPSSLLRSRASLPTLHRALLSSLSPSASFARVSQQIVQLRGQSSHSTFSSPTRVSSSTPRNGITRQFSSTPAAMTATKIDGTAIAKKIREEIHAEIDDAQKTNPRFKPSLKIIQVGDRSDSTTYVRMKLKAAQEAAIECELIPFPETATEAEVLDEIERLNNDPSVHGILVQLPVPKHMSEYRVTSAVSDEKDVDGFGASNIGELAKRGGRPLFIPCTPKGVMVLLEESGVDLIGKNAVVLGRSNIVGSPTSYLLNNADATVTVCHSRTQNIEQFIKNADVVVAAIGKANFVKGEWLKPGAVVIDVGTNFIPDETKKSGQRLVGDVDFESASKVASQITPVPGGVGPMTIAMLLQNVVESAKAYFDRQKARAIKPLPLKLRTPV
;
A
#
# COMPACT_ATOMS: atom_id res chain seq x y z
N MET A 1 6.66 -3.73 -12.71
CA MET A 1 7.67 -4.67 -12.17
C MET A 1 7.77 -4.43 -10.68
N PHE A 2 6.94 -5.10 -9.88
CA PHE A 2 7.21 -5.18 -8.44
C PHE A 2 8.31 -6.21 -8.28
N TYR A 3 9.53 -5.71 -8.13
CA TYR A 3 10.71 -6.54 -8.13
C TYR A 3 10.67 -7.51 -6.96
N ASN A 4 10.89 -8.79 -7.27
CA ASN A 4 11.40 -9.77 -6.33
C ASN A 4 12.77 -9.28 -5.88
N LEU A 5 12.82 -8.56 -4.76
CA LEU A 5 14.06 -8.34 -4.01
C LEU A 5 14.59 -9.73 -3.64
N HIS A 6 15.56 -10.24 -4.41
CA HIS A 6 16.38 -11.37 -3.98
C HIS A 6 17.20 -10.90 -2.78
N MET A 7 16.62 -11.03 -1.59
CA MET A 7 17.37 -10.90 -0.36
C MET A 7 18.33 -12.07 -0.27
N SER A 8 19.63 -11.77 -0.30
CA SER A 8 20.67 -12.66 0.20
C SER A 8 20.27 -13.19 1.58
N PRO A 9 20.52 -14.47 1.90
CA PRO A 9 20.13 -15.03 3.18
C PRO A 9 20.77 -14.24 4.33
N LEU A 10 19.94 -13.75 5.26
CA LEU A 10 20.40 -13.18 6.52
C LEU A 10 21.30 -14.20 7.23
N PRO A 11 22.46 -13.79 7.78
CA PRO A 11 23.28 -14.68 8.57
C PRO A 11 22.52 -15.16 9.81
N ASN A 12 22.76 -16.43 10.16
CA ASN A 12 22.11 -17.15 11.25
C ASN A 12 22.32 -16.39 12.59
N PRO A 13 21.27 -16.03 13.36
CA PRO A 13 21.41 -15.27 14.61
C PRO A 13 22.19 -16.00 15.72
N SER A 14 22.52 -17.28 15.51
CA SER A 14 23.34 -18.08 16.42
C SER A 14 24.85 -17.75 16.38
N SER A 15 25.35 -16.99 15.40
CA SER A 15 26.77 -16.61 15.33
C SER A 15 27.12 -15.29 16.02
N LEU A 16 26.14 -14.51 16.49
CA LEU A 16 26.35 -13.20 17.13
C LEU A 16 26.28 -13.22 18.66
N LEU A 17 26.01 -14.39 19.27
CA LEU A 17 25.85 -14.54 20.73
C LEU A 17 27.09 -15.11 21.44
N ARG A 18 28.24 -15.25 20.75
CA ARG A 18 29.50 -15.73 21.36
C ARG A 18 30.70 -14.82 21.07
N SER A 19 30.63 -13.56 21.49
CA SER A 19 31.84 -12.82 21.90
C SER A 19 31.46 -11.54 22.63
N ARG A 20 31.44 -11.59 23.96
CA ARG A 20 31.67 -10.42 24.83
C ARG A 20 31.90 -10.92 26.25
N ALA A 21 33.15 -11.16 26.57
CA ALA A 21 33.63 -11.28 27.94
C ALA A 21 34.63 -10.15 28.20
N SER A 22 34.56 -9.61 29.40
CA SER A 22 35.45 -8.64 30.06
C SER A 22 35.34 -7.17 29.66
N LEU A 23 34.81 -6.35 30.58
CA LEU A 23 35.52 -5.25 31.27
C LEU A 23 34.62 -4.66 32.40
N PRO A 24 35.19 -4.02 33.44
CA PRO A 24 34.69 -4.10 34.80
C PRO A 24 33.80 -2.94 35.26
N THR A 25 33.13 -3.25 36.37
CA THR A 25 32.30 -2.45 37.27
C THR A 25 32.94 -1.14 37.73
N LEU A 26 32.20 -0.04 37.67
CA LEU A 26 32.42 1.16 38.50
C LEU A 26 31.08 1.67 39.06
N HIS A 27 31.17 2.16 40.28
CA HIS A 27 30.15 2.19 41.31
C HIS A 27 29.40 3.55 41.35
N ARG A 28 28.07 3.48 41.50
CA ARG A 28 27.20 4.22 42.45
C ARG A 28 27.14 5.78 42.43
N ALA A 29 25.88 6.23 42.45
CA ALA A 29 25.27 7.38 43.14
C ALA A 29 24.96 8.65 42.32
N LEU A 30 23.66 8.91 42.10
CA LEU A 30 22.96 10.02 42.78
C LEU A 30 21.44 9.92 42.52
N LEU A 31 20.69 9.84 43.62
CA LEU A 31 19.24 9.95 43.70
C LEU A 31 18.88 11.37 44.16
N SER A 32 17.68 11.79 43.73
CA SER A 32 16.75 12.73 44.38
C SER A 32 16.74 14.21 43.98
N SER A 33 15.54 14.61 43.51
CA SER A 33 14.79 15.88 43.68
C SER A 33 14.14 16.29 42.34
N LEU A 34 12.89 16.73 42.20
CA LEU A 34 11.74 16.96 43.09
C LEU A 34 10.48 17.07 42.18
N SER A 35 9.42 16.36 42.59
CA SER A 35 7.95 16.55 42.44
C SER A 35 7.26 17.26 41.23
N PRO A 36 6.06 16.76 40.82
CA PRO A 36 5.18 17.33 39.80
C PRO A 36 4.13 18.29 40.38
N SER A 37 3.61 19.22 39.56
CA SER A 37 2.42 20.02 39.87
C SER A 37 1.28 19.70 38.92
N ALA A 38 0.11 19.52 39.52
CA ALA A 38 -1.12 19.02 38.96
C ALA A 38 -2.08 20.15 38.53
N SER A 39 -3.14 19.68 37.86
CA SER A 39 -4.53 20.16 37.96
C SER A 39 -5.06 20.97 36.77
N PHE A 40 -5.96 20.36 36.00
CA PHE A 40 -7.34 20.84 35.89
C PHE A 40 -8.28 19.65 35.72
N ALA A 41 -9.42 19.74 36.39
CA ALA A 41 -10.33 18.65 36.69
C ALA A 41 -11.69 18.82 35.99
N ARG A 42 -12.30 17.66 35.69
CA ARG A 42 -13.73 17.28 35.78
C ARG A 42 -14.76 17.84 34.79
N VAL A 43 -15.86 17.06 34.74
CA VAL A 43 -17.21 17.19 34.10
C VAL A 43 -17.34 16.15 32.98
N SER A 44 -18.14 15.07 33.02
CA SER A 44 -19.24 14.64 33.89
C SER A 44 -19.48 13.12 33.83
N GLN A 45 -19.94 12.53 34.94
CA GLN A 45 -20.77 11.32 34.99
C GLN A 45 -22.10 11.72 35.67
N GLN A 46 -23.25 11.26 35.14
CA GLN A 46 -24.42 10.75 35.90
C GLN A 46 -25.51 10.32 34.88
N ILE A 47 -25.88 9.02 34.85
CA ILE A 47 -27.04 8.35 35.49
C ILE A 47 -28.38 8.65 34.81
N VAL A 48 -29.07 7.62 34.30
CA VAL A 48 -30.38 7.12 34.80
C VAL A 48 -30.71 5.76 34.14
N GLN A 49 -31.08 4.84 35.01
CA GLN A 49 -31.54 3.46 34.84
C GLN A 49 -33.08 3.48 34.77
N LEU A 50 -33.74 2.65 33.95
CA LEU A 50 -35.14 2.22 34.19
C LEU A 50 -35.52 0.94 33.41
N ARG A 51 -35.72 -0.13 34.20
CA ARG A 51 -36.67 -1.28 34.13
C ARG A 51 -37.35 -1.61 32.79
N GLY A 52 -37.27 -2.86 32.33
CA GLY A 52 -38.31 -3.90 32.52
C GLY A 52 -39.02 -4.16 31.16
N GLN A 53 -39.40 -5.34 30.69
CA GLN A 53 -39.85 -6.56 31.34
C GLN A 53 -39.53 -7.80 30.48
N SER A 54 -39.36 -8.92 31.16
CA SER A 54 -39.45 -10.29 30.67
C SER A 54 -40.89 -10.69 30.34
N SER A 55 -41.09 -11.49 29.30
CA SER A 55 -42.24 -12.40 29.22
C SER A 55 -41.83 -13.72 28.58
N HIS A 56 -41.82 -14.77 29.42
CA HIS A 56 -41.91 -16.17 29.02
C HIS A 56 -43.24 -16.44 28.30
N SER A 57 -43.21 -17.30 27.29
CA SER A 57 -44.36 -18.12 26.92
C SER A 57 -43.91 -19.52 26.51
N THR A 58 -44.27 -20.47 27.35
CA THR A 58 -44.16 -21.93 27.22
C THR A 58 -45.13 -22.50 26.19
N PHE A 59 -44.64 -23.52 25.46
CA PHE A 59 -45.29 -24.75 24.98
C PHE A 59 -46.82 -24.80 24.76
N SER A 60 -47.22 -25.19 23.55
CA SER A 60 -48.18 -26.29 23.35
C SER A 60 -48.03 -26.89 21.94
N SER A 61 -47.85 -28.20 21.90
CA SER A 61 -47.97 -29.04 20.70
C SER A 61 -49.45 -29.16 20.28
N PRO A 62 -49.72 -29.57 19.03
CA PRO A 62 -50.67 -30.66 18.88
C PRO A 62 -50.19 -31.75 17.90
N THR A 63 -50.22 -32.96 18.44
CA THR A 63 -50.84 -34.18 17.90
C THR A 63 -50.80 -34.44 16.40
N ARG A 64 -50.00 -35.46 16.10
CA ARG A 64 -49.94 -36.30 14.89
C ARG A 64 -51.32 -36.85 14.51
N VAL A 65 -51.77 -36.58 13.28
CA VAL A 65 -52.81 -37.35 12.59
C VAL A 65 -52.16 -38.06 11.41
N SER A 66 -52.24 -39.39 11.41
CA SER A 66 -51.83 -40.25 10.31
C SER A 66 -52.92 -40.30 9.25
N SER A 67 -52.57 -40.02 8.00
CA SER A 67 -53.35 -40.46 6.84
C SER A 67 -52.40 -40.90 5.74
N SER A 68 -52.36 -42.22 5.53
CA SER A 68 -51.68 -42.92 4.46
C SER A 68 -52.37 -42.67 3.11
N THR A 69 -51.62 -42.22 2.11
CA THR A 69 -51.99 -42.39 0.70
C THR A 69 -50.71 -42.37 -0.15
N PRO A 70 -50.48 -43.35 -1.04
CA PRO A 70 -49.27 -43.37 -1.86
C PRO A 70 -49.47 -42.45 -3.06
N ARG A 71 -48.65 -41.40 -3.17
CA ARG A 71 -48.50 -40.66 -4.43
C ARG A 71 -47.10 -40.90 -4.97
N ASN A 72 -47.05 -41.54 -6.13
CA ASN A 72 -45.90 -41.57 -7.03
C ASN A 72 -45.46 -40.13 -7.33
N GLY A 73 -44.44 -39.65 -6.64
CA GLY A 73 -43.77 -38.39 -6.90
C GLY A 73 -42.45 -38.66 -7.60
N ILE A 74 -42.41 -38.37 -8.89
CA ILE A 74 -41.17 -38.29 -9.67
C ILE A 74 -40.26 -37.27 -8.96
N THR A 75 -39.19 -37.74 -8.34
CA THR A 75 -38.16 -36.90 -7.74
C THR A 75 -37.46 -36.15 -8.87
N ARG A 76 -37.89 -34.93 -9.17
CA ARG A 76 -37.10 -34.01 -9.99
C ARG A 76 -35.85 -33.67 -9.19
N GLN A 77 -34.75 -34.33 -9.51
CA GLN A 77 -33.42 -33.89 -9.13
C GLN A 77 -33.23 -32.49 -9.73
N PHE A 78 -33.39 -31.46 -8.91
CA PHE A 78 -32.84 -30.16 -9.23
C PHE A 78 -31.33 -30.33 -9.20
N SER A 79 -30.74 -30.53 -10.37
CA SER A 79 -29.32 -30.29 -10.58
C SER A 79 -29.07 -28.84 -10.20
N SER A 80 -28.60 -28.60 -8.97
CA SER A 80 -27.98 -27.34 -8.60
C SER A 80 -26.64 -27.29 -9.31
N THR A 81 -26.68 -27.04 -10.62
CA THR A 81 -25.48 -26.58 -11.31
C THR A 81 -25.21 -25.21 -10.70
N PRO A 82 -24.12 -24.99 -9.94
CA PRO A 82 -23.79 -23.65 -9.51
C PRO A 82 -23.71 -22.82 -10.79
N ALA A 83 -24.51 -21.75 -10.86
CA ALA A 83 -24.38 -20.80 -11.96
C ALA A 83 -22.90 -20.44 -12.06
N ALA A 84 -22.31 -20.56 -13.25
CA ALA A 84 -20.93 -20.19 -13.47
C ALA A 84 -20.81 -18.70 -13.11
N MET A 85 -20.32 -18.41 -11.90
CA MET A 85 -20.13 -17.06 -11.41
C MET A 85 -18.88 -16.54 -12.08
N THR A 86 -19.05 -15.78 -13.16
CA THR A 86 -17.97 -14.99 -13.74
C THR A 86 -17.72 -13.80 -12.82
N ALA A 87 -16.49 -13.69 -12.33
CA ALA A 87 -16.07 -12.62 -11.44
C ALA A 87 -16.27 -11.24 -12.07
N THR A 88 -16.65 -10.26 -11.26
CA THR A 88 -16.67 -8.86 -11.68
C THR A 88 -15.23 -8.36 -11.81
N LYS A 89 -14.90 -7.80 -12.97
CA LYS A 89 -13.58 -7.25 -13.22
C LYS A 89 -13.44 -5.89 -12.54
N ILE A 90 -12.47 -5.76 -11.64
CA ILE A 90 -12.12 -4.48 -11.02
C ILE A 90 -11.23 -3.71 -12.00
N ASP A 91 -11.79 -2.71 -12.67
CA ASP A 91 -11.09 -1.91 -13.68
C ASP A 91 -10.26 -0.79 -13.05
N GLY A 92 -9.02 -1.13 -12.66
CA GLY A 92 -8.07 -0.16 -12.13
C GLY A 92 -7.63 0.92 -13.13
N THR A 93 -7.84 0.72 -14.44
CA THR A 93 -7.56 1.75 -15.44
C THR A 93 -8.61 2.85 -15.38
N ALA A 94 -9.89 2.47 -15.28
CA ALA A 94 -10.99 3.41 -15.12
C ALA A 94 -10.89 4.18 -13.81
N ILE A 95 -10.65 3.48 -12.68
CA ILE A 95 -10.50 4.10 -11.36
C ILE A 95 -9.29 5.05 -11.34
N ALA A 96 -8.14 4.62 -11.87
CA ALA A 96 -6.96 5.49 -11.93
C ALA A 96 -7.20 6.73 -12.79
N LYS A 97 -8.01 6.65 -13.85
CA LYS A 97 -8.35 7.81 -14.69
C LYS A 97 -9.20 8.81 -13.91
N LYS A 98 -10.25 8.35 -13.23
CA LYS A 98 -11.11 9.17 -12.35
C LYS A 98 -10.26 9.93 -11.32
N ILE A 99 -9.34 9.24 -10.64
CA ILE A 99 -8.47 9.86 -9.64
C ILE A 99 -7.55 10.93 -10.25
N ARG A 100 -7.03 10.75 -11.47
CA ARG A 100 -6.23 11.79 -12.13
C ARG A 100 -7.05 13.02 -12.49
N GLU A 101 -8.30 12.82 -12.92
CA GLU A 101 -9.24 13.92 -13.19
C GLU A 101 -9.58 14.69 -11.89
N GLU A 102 -9.76 13.98 -10.78
CA GLU A 102 -9.97 14.58 -9.45
C GLU A 102 -8.73 15.37 -8.97
N ILE A 103 -7.54 14.80 -9.12
CA ILE A 103 -6.26 15.47 -8.79
C ILE A 103 -6.11 16.77 -9.59
N HIS A 104 -6.42 16.74 -10.89
CA HIS A 104 -6.37 17.94 -11.73
C HIS A 104 -7.31 19.03 -11.19
N ALA A 105 -8.57 18.67 -10.93
CA ALA A 105 -9.56 19.61 -10.40
C ALA A 105 -9.16 20.17 -9.03
N GLU A 106 -8.54 19.34 -8.18
CA GLU A 106 -8.01 19.75 -6.88
C GLU A 106 -6.86 20.75 -7.01
N ILE A 107 -5.94 20.53 -7.94
CA ILE A 107 -4.83 21.46 -8.22
C ILE A 107 -5.36 22.79 -8.75
N ASP A 108 -6.29 22.75 -9.71
CA ASP A 108 -6.93 23.95 -10.26
C ASP A 108 -7.60 24.77 -9.15
N ASP A 109 -8.32 24.11 -8.24
CA ASP A 109 -8.99 24.80 -7.14
C ASP A 109 -7.99 25.40 -6.14
N ALA A 110 -6.95 24.65 -5.77
CA ALA A 110 -5.88 25.15 -4.92
C ALA A 110 -5.17 26.36 -5.54
N GLN A 111 -4.96 26.36 -6.86
CA GLN A 111 -4.31 27.45 -7.59
C GLN A 111 -5.12 28.76 -7.60
N LYS A 112 -6.46 28.71 -7.51
CA LYS A 112 -7.29 29.92 -7.38
C LYS A 112 -6.97 30.69 -6.11
N THR A 113 -6.65 29.99 -5.02
CA THR A 113 -6.30 30.61 -3.73
C THR A 113 -4.81 30.88 -3.58
N ASN A 114 -3.97 30.04 -4.18
CA ASN A 114 -2.52 30.18 -4.18
C ASN A 114 -1.95 29.87 -5.57
N PRO A 115 -1.75 30.88 -6.44
CA PRO A 115 -1.20 30.69 -7.78
C PRO A 115 0.21 30.06 -7.84
N ARG A 116 0.91 29.99 -6.69
CA ARG A 116 2.20 29.31 -6.56
C ARG A 116 2.08 27.81 -6.27
N PHE A 117 0.88 27.30 -5.99
CA PHE A 117 0.64 25.89 -5.76
C PHE A 117 0.83 25.08 -7.05
N LYS A 118 2.06 24.60 -7.27
CA LYS A 118 2.44 23.85 -8.46
C LYS A 118 3.16 22.57 -8.01
N PRO A 119 2.42 21.47 -7.77
CA PRO A 119 3.04 20.20 -7.42
C PRO A 119 4.06 19.79 -8.50
N SER A 120 5.22 19.31 -8.06
CA SER A 120 6.35 18.99 -8.93
C SER A 120 7.00 17.69 -8.50
N LEU A 121 7.17 16.78 -9.46
CA LEU A 121 7.75 15.45 -9.31
C LEU A 121 9.03 15.36 -10.16
N LYS A 122 10.12 14.91 -9.55
CA LYS A 122 11.37 14.61 -10.27
C LYS A 122 11.62 13.10 -10.22
N ILE A 123 11.77 12.49 -11.39
CA ILE A 123 12.01 11.05 -11.55
C ILE A 123 13.48 10.87 -11.94
N ILE A 124 14.27 10.22 -11.10
CA ILE A 124 15.64 9.83 -11.40
C ILE A 124 15.61 8.44 -12.03
N GLN A 125 16.26 8.28 -13.19
CA GLN A 125 16.40 6.98 -13.85
C GLN A 125 17.87 6.72 -14.18
N VAL A 126 18.41 5.57 -13.75
CA VAL A 126 19.78 5.16 -14.07
C VAL A 126 19.73 4.02 -15.08
N GLY A 127 20.32 4.23 -16.26
CA GLY A 127 20.25 3.30 -17.40
C GLY A 127 18.92 3.38 -18.17
N ASP A 128 18.80 2.57 -19.22
CA ASP A 128 17.77 2.72 -20.26
C ASP A 128 16.93 1.46 -20.50
N ARG A 129 16.81 0.59 -19.49
CA ARG A 129 16.00 -0.64 -19.59
C ARG A 129 14.62 -0.37 -20.19
N SER A 130 14.23 -1.19 -21.16
CA SER A 130 13.04 -0.97 -22.00
C SER A 130 11.72 -1.02 -21.21
N ASP A 131 11.65 -1.87 -20.18
CA ASP A 131 10.53 -1.95 -19.24
C ASP A 131 10.43 -0.67 -18.40
N SER A 132 11.51 -0.25 -17.76
CA SER A 132 11.58 1.00 -16.98
C SER A 132 11.16 2.22 -17.80
N THR A 133 11.66 2.33 -19.03
CA THR A 133 11.34 3.44 -19.94
C THR A 133 9.84 3.53 -20.27
N THR A 134 9.16 2.38 -20.42
CA THR A 134 7.71 2.37 -20.68
C THR A 134 6.93 2.88 -19.47
N TYR A 135 7.26 2.43 -18.25
CA TYR A 135 6.61 2.92 -17.03
C TYR A 135 6.88 4.39 -16.75
N VAL A 136 8.10 4.87 -17.00
CA VAL A 136 8.45 6.29 -16.86
C VAL A 136 7.63 7.15 -17.83
N ARG A 137 7.47 6.74 -19.09
CA ARG A 137 6.59 7.43 -20.04
C ARG A 137 5.14 7.48 -19.57
N MET A 138 4.65 6.39 -18.97
CA MET A 138 3.30 6.37 -18.39
C MET A 138 3.17 7.34 -17.20
N LYS A 139 4.18 7.42 -16.32
CA LYS A 139 4.22 8.37 -15.20
C LYS A 139 4.21 9.82 -15.70
N LEU A 140 5.05 10.16 -16.67
CA LEU A 140 5.11 11.50 -17.28
C LEU A 140 3.77 11.90 -17.88
N LYS A 141 3.15 11.01 -18.68
CA LYS A 141 1.84 11.25 -19.28
C LYS A 141 0.76 11.45 -18.22
N ALA A 142 0.73 10.58 -17.21
CA ALA A 142 -0.25 10.67 -16.12
C ALA A 142 -0.09 11.95 -15.29
N ALA A 143 1.15 12.38 -15.02
CA ALA A 143 1.42 13.63 -14.32
C ALA A 143 0.93 14.84 -15.12
N GLN A 144 1.16 14.85 -16.44
CA GLN A 144 0.64 15.89 -17.32
C GLN A 144 -0.89 15.92 -17.32
N GLU A 145 -1.56 14.76 -17.41
CA GLU A 145 -3.03 14.67 -17.31
C GLU A 145 -3.55 15.23 -15.98
N ALA A 146 -2.80 15.04 -14.90
CA ALA A 146 -3.14 15.49 -13.55
C ALA A 146 -2.66 16.92 -13.22
N ALA A 147 -2.16 17.69 -14.19
CA ALA A 147 -1.60 19.04 -13.98
C ALA A 147 -0.41 19.12 -12.98
N ILE A 148 0.39 18.06 -12.91
CA ILE A 148 1.61 17.99 -12.10
C ILE A 148 2.83 18.17 -13.00
N GLU A 149 3.75 19.08 -12.61
CA GLU A 149 5.02 19.21 -13.31
C GLU A 149 5.85 17.95 -13.05
N CYS A 150 6.22 17.23 -14.09
CA CYS A 150 7.02 16.01 -13.94
C CYS A 150 8.20 16.03 -14.90
N GLU A 151 9.39 15.85 -14.35
CA GLU A 151 10.64 15.83 -15.11
C GLU A 151 11.37 14.50 -14.90
N LEU A 152 11.91 13.95 -15.98
CA LEU A 152 12.81 12.81 -15.96
C LEU A 152 14.25 13.32 -15.95
N ILE A 153 15.04 12.84 -14.99
CA ILE A 153 16.48 13.09 -14.86
C ILE A 153 17.21 11.78 -15.17
N PRO A 154 17.64 11.57 -16.43
CA PRO A 154 18.31 10.36 -16.83
C PRO A 154 19.80 10.38 -16.48
N PHE A 155 20.30 9.26 -15.97
CA PHE A 155 21.71 8.96 -15.77
C PHE A 155 22.09 7.78 -16.66
N PRO A 156 23.31 7.77 -17.24
CA PRO A 156 23.81 6.60 -17.95
C PRO A 156 23.97 5.42 -16.97
N GLU A 157 23.95 4.19 -17.49
CA GLU A 157 24.20 2.99 -16.66
C GLU A 157 25.59 3.04 -15.99
N THR A 158 26.55 3.76 -16.57
CA THR A 158 27.90 3.95 -16.01
C THR A 158 27.97 4.97 -14.88
N ALA A 159 26.88 5.66 -14.54
CA ALA A 159 26.86 6.64 -13.46
C ALA A 159 27.23 5.98 -12.11
N THR A 160 28.00 6.71 -11.32
CA THR A 160 28.38 6.31 -9.97
C THR A 160 27.25 6.53 -8.99
N GLU A 161 27.27 5.80 -7.88
CA GLU A 161 26.32 6.02 -6.78
C GLU A 161 26.43 7.44 -6.21
N ALA A 162 27.64 8.01 -6.15
CA ALA A 162 27.86 9.37 -5.65
C ALA A 162 27.17 10.43 -6.50
N GLU A 163 27.28 10.36 -7.83
CA GLU A 163 26.61 11.31 -8.74
C GLU A 163 25.09 11.31 -8.57
N VAL A 164 24.49 10.13 -8.35
CA VAL A 164 23.05 10.01 -8.12
C VAL A 164 22.66 10.56 -6.74
N LEU A 165 23.47 10.30 -5.71
CA LEU A 165 23.23 10.83 -4.36
C LEU A 165 23.34 12.36 -4.31
N ASP A 166 24.31 12.95 -5.00
CA ASP A 166 24.49 14.41 -5.08
C ASP A 166 23.27 15.07 -5.74
N GLU A 167 22.71 14.45 -6.79
CA GLU A 167 21.50 14.96 -7.43
C GLU A 167 20.27 14.83 -6.52
N ILE A 168 20.14 13.72 -5.78
CA ILE A 168 19.08 13.57 -4.77
C ILE A 168 19.20 14.65 -3.69
N GLU A 169 20.42 14.94 -3.21
CA GLU A 169 20.66 16.00 -2.24
C GLU A 169 20.28 17.38 -2.78
N ARG A 170 20.64 17.68 -4.04
CA ARG A 170 20.23 18.92 -4.71
C ARG A 170 18.70 19.04 -4.75
N LEU A 171 18.02 17.98 -5.16
CA LEU A 171 16.55 17.93 -5.24
C LEU A 171 15.88 18.01 -3.88
N ASN A 172 16.46 17.40 -2.84
CA ASN A 172 15.98 17.50 -1.47
C ASN A 172 15.96 18.95 -1.00
N ASN A 173 16.98 19.73 -1.37
CA ASN A 173 17.10 21.14 -0.98
C ASN A 173 16.34 22.11 -1.90
N ASP A 174 15.79 21.65 -3.01
CA ASP A 174 15.06 22.50 -3.97
C ASP A 174 13.61 22.76 -3.50
N PRO A 175 13.22 24.01 -3.14
CA PRO A 175 11.87 24.34 -2.69
C PRO A 175 10.79 24.26 -3.78
N SER A 176 11.17 24.11 -5.05
CA SER A 176 10.24 23.92 -6.17
C SER A 176 9.85 22.44 -6.38
N VAL A 177 10.61 21.51 -5.79
CA VAL A 177 10.40 20.06 -5.91
C VAL A 177 9.60 19.56 -4.71
N HIS A 178 8.53 18.81 -4.96
CA HIS A 178 7.63 18.29 -3.93
C HIS A 178 7.69 16.77 -3.82
N GLY A 179 8.03 16.06 -4.89
CA GLY A 179 8.26 14.62 -4.87
C GLY A 179 9.51 14.25 -5.62
N ILE A 180 10.23 13.26 -5.08
CA ILE A 180 11.38 12.63 -5.74
C ILE A 180 11.08 11.14 -5.83
N LEU A 181 11.26 10.58 -7.03
CA LEU A 181 11.14 9.15 -7.28
C LEU A 181 12.45 8.64 -7.89
N VAL A 182 13.02 7.60 -7.29
CA VAL A 182 14.15 6.87 -7.89
C VAL A 182 13.59 5.64 -8.60
N GLN A 183 13.70 5.61 -9.93
CA GLN A 183 13.17 4.51 -10.72
C GLN A 183 14.02 3.25 -10.52
N LEU A 184 13.43 2.25 -9.86
CA LEU A 184 14.04 0.95 -9.67
C LEU A 184 13.83 0.02 -10.88
N PRO A 185 14.76 -0.93 -11.12
CA PRO A 185 15.95 -1.22 -10.33
C PRO A 185 17.12 -0.33 -10.79
N VAL A 186 18.01 0.01 -9.88
CA VAL A 186 19.28 0.65 -10.27
C VAL A 186 20.27 -0.42 -10.75
N PRO A 187 21.32 -0.06 -11.50
CA PRO A 187 22.38 -0.98 -11.88
C PRO A 187 23.03 -1.70 -10.67
N LYS A 188 23.56 -2.91 -10.90
CA LYS A 188 24.04 -3.80 -9.82
C LYS A 188 25.19 -3.24 -8.98
N HIS A 189 25.96 -2.28 -9.50
CA HIS A 189 27.05 -1.63 -8.77
C HIS A 189 26.57 -0.56 -7.78
N MET A 190 25.25 -0.30 -7.74
CA MET A 190 24.63 0.71 -6.89
C MET A 190 23.67 0.05 -5.90
N SER A 191 23.58 0.61 -4.70
CA SER A 191 22.68 0.14 -3.65
C SER A 191 21.31 0.79 -3.78
N GLU A 192 20.29 0.02 -4.17
CA GLU A 192 18.89 0.45 -4.15
C GLU A 192 18.50 1.06 -2.80
N TYR A 193 18.93 0.42 -1.70
CA TYR A 193 18.65 0.90 -0.35
C TYR A 193 19.25 2.28 -0.08
N ARG A 194 20.53 2.50 -0.43
CA ARG A 194 21.18 3.79 -0.17
C ARG A 194 20.54 4.92 -0.97
N VAL A 195 20.24 4.66 -2.25
CA VAL A 195 19.70 5.68 -3.14
C VAL A 195 18.26 6.03 -2.76
N THR A 196 17.42 5.04 -2.48
CA THR A 196 16.04 5.30 -2.01
C THR A 196 16.00 5.96 -0.64
N SER A 197 16.88 5.57 0.30
CA SER A 197 16.95 6.17 1.64
C SER A 197 17.56 7.57 1.67
N ALA A 198 18.16 8.04 0.57
CA ALA A 198 18.70 9.39 0.46
C ALA A 198 17.61 10.43 0.16
N VAL A 199 16.44 10.01 -0.32
CA VAL A 199 15.28 10.89 -0.51
C VAL A 199 14.77 11.34 0.85
N SER A 200 14.59 12.65 1.02
CA SER A 200 14.05 13.19 2.27
C SER A 200 12.63 12.69 2.54
N ASP A 201 12.31 12.42 3.80
CA ASP A 201 10.99 11.91 4.22
C ASP A 201 9.83 12.78 3.70
N GLU A 202 10.03 14.09 3.58
CA GLU A 202 9.02 15.04 3.08
C GLU A 202 8.80 14.98 1.56
N LYS A 203 9.71 14.35 0.80
CA LYS A 203 9.65 14.23 -0.66
C LYS A 203 9.64 12.77 -1.15
N ASP A 204 9.67 11.80 -0.23
CA ASP A 204 9.57 10.36 -0.49
C ASP A 204 8.13 9.95 -0.86
N VAL A 205 7.69 10.39 -2.05
CA VAL A 205 6.32 10.15 -2.54
C VAL A 205 6.06 8.68 -2.90
N ASP A 206 7.09 7.84 -2.97
CA ASP A 206 6.95 6.38 -3.05
C ASP A 206 6.67 5.74 -1.68
N GLY A 207 6.90 6.45 -0.58
CA GLY A 207 6.59 6.01 0.78
C GLY A 207 7.51 4.91 1.32
N PHE A 208 8.71 4.75 0.78
CA PHE A 208 9.63 3.67 1.15
C PHE A 208 10.50 3.98 2.37
N GLY A 209 10.53 5.23 2.82
CA GLY A 209 11.26 5.69 3.98
C GLY A 209 10.88 4.95 5.25
N ALA A 210 11.87 4.70 6.10
CA ALA A 210 11.68 3.95 7.35
C ALA A 210 10.64 4.60 8.26
N SER A 211 10.56 5.94 8.28
CA SER A 211 9.55 6.71 9.01
C SER A 211 8.13 6.37 8.53
N ASN A 212 7.89 6.36 7.21
CA ASN A 212 6.61 6.04 6.61
C ASN A 212 6.17 4.61 6.94
N ILE A 213 7.06 3.63 6.76
CA ILE A 213 6.77 2.23 7.07
C ILE A 213 6.56 2.01 8.57
N GLY A 214 7.38 2.66 9.41
CA GLY A 214 7.27 2.58 10.86
C GLY A 214 5.96 3.16 11.39
N GLU A 215 5.51 4.30 10.87
CA GLU A 215 4.20 4.86 11.19
C GLU A 215 3.07 3.96 10.68
N LEU A 216 3.20 3.40 9.47
CA LEU A 216 2.18 2.51 8.92
C LEU A 216 1.96 1.25 9.77
N ALA A 217 3.02 0.72 10.40
CA ALA A 217 2.97 -0.44 11.28
C ALA A 217 2.40 -0.14 12.67
N LYS A 218 2.27 1.14 13.06
CA LYS A 218 1.67 1.53 14.35
C LYS A 218 0.15 1.56 14.22
N ARG A 219 -0.56 1.04 15.22
CA ARG A 219 -2.00 1.25 15.35
C ARG A 219 -2.27 2.75 15.53
N GLY A 220 -2.94 3.37 14.56
CA GLY A 220 -3.23 4.81 14.55
C GLY A 220 -2.01 5.69 14.21
N GLY A 221 -0.95 5.11 13.63
CA GLY A 221 0.17 5.88 13.11
C GLY A 221 -0.23 6.77 11.93
N ARG A 222 0.62 7.75 11.64
CA ARG A 222 0.34 8.78 10.63
C ARG A 222 1.54 8.94 9.71
N PRO A 223 1.74 8.02 8.75
CA PRO A 223 2.81 8.15 7.78
C PRO A 223 2.62 9.43 6.97
N LEU A 224 3.71 10.05 6.52
CA LEU A 224 3.63 11.17 5.57
C LEU A 224 3.08 10.67 4.23
N PHE A 225 3.56 9.50 3.80
CA PHE A 225 3.12 8.86 2.56
C PHE A 225 2.88 7.38 2.77
N ILE A 226 1.79 6.88 2.21
CA ILE A 226 1.53 5.44 2.10
C ILE A 226 2.15 4.96 0.78
N PRO A 227 2.85 3.80 0.75
CA PRO A 227 3.43 3.33 -0.49
C PRO A 227 2.40 3.14 -1.59
N CYS A 228 2.74 3.60 -2.80
CA CYS A 228 1.80 3.83 -3.90
C CYS A 228 0.95 2.59 -4.24
N THR A 229 1.57 1.42 -4.28
CA THR A 229 0.92 0.16 -4.66
C THR A 229 0.01 -0.37 -3.56
N PRO A 230 0.46 -0.51 -2.30
CA PRO A 230 -0.42 -0.75 -1.16
C PRO A 230 -1.60 0.23 -1.08
N LYS A 231 -1.37 1.55 -1.25
CA LYS A 231 -2.44 2.56 -1.30
C LYS A 231 -3.44 2.24 -2.42
N GLY A 232 -2.93 1.89 -3.60
CA GLY A 232 -3.75 1.52 -4.76
C GLY A 232 -4.57 0.24 -4.54
N VAL A 233 -4.03 -0.76 -3.84
CA VAL A 233 -4.77 -1.96 -3.45
C VAL A 233 -5.96 -1.60 -2.55
N MET A 234 -5.75 -0.73 -1.56
CA MET A 234 -6.82 -0.30 -0.66
C MET A 234 -7.92 0.46 -1.41
N VAL A 235 -7.55 1.40 -2.28
CA VAL A 235 -8.52 2.16 -3.09
C VAL A 235 -9.30 1.25 -4.04
N LEU A 236 -8.66 0.24 -4.65
CA LEU A 236 -9.35 -0.74 -5.48
C LEU A 236 -10.39 -1.54 -4.69
N LEU A 237 -10.07 -1.93 -3.45
CA LEU A 237 -11.00 -2.64 -2.57
C LEU A 237 -12.17 -1.73 -2.15
N GLU A 238 -11.88 -0.47 -1.83
CA GLU A 238 -12.89 0.52 -1.43
C GLU A 238 -13.85 0.86 -2.58
N GLU A 239 -13.34 1.23 -3.76
CA GLU A 239 -14.17 1.56 -4.94
C GLU A 239 -14.94 0.36 -5.48
N SER A 240 -14.52 -0.86 -5.14
CA SER A 240 -15.24 -2.10 -5.47
C SER A 240 -16.24 -2.55 -4.39
N GLY A 241 -16.45 -1.72 -3.35
CA GLY A 241 -17.45 -1.96 -2.30
C GLY A 241 -17.10 -3.12 -1.37
N VAL A 242 -15.82 -3.44 -1.22
CA VAL A 242 -15.36 -4.56 -0.38
C VAL A 242 -15.20 -4.09 1.06
N ASP A 243 -16.13 -4.54 1.92
CA ASP A 243 -16.00 -4.35 3.37
C ASP A 243 -14.96 -5.31 3.95
N LEU A 244 -13.89 -4.75 4.52
CA LEU A 244 -12.74 -5.46 5.08
C LEU A 244 -12.94 -5.86 6.55
N ILE A 245 -13.93 -5.28 7.24
CA ILE A 245 -14.11 -5.47 8.69
C ILE A 245 -14.36 -6.95 8.99
N GLY A 246 -13.49 -7.55 9.79
CA GLY A 246 -13.57 -8.95 10.20
C GLY A 246 -13.30 -9.97 9.08
N LYS A 247 -12.94 -9.54 7.86
CA LYS A 247 -12.60 -10.45 6.76
C LYS A 247 -11.26 -11.12 6.99
N ASN A 248 -11.12 -12.35 6.51
CA ASN A 248 -9.83 -13.03 6.45
C ASN A 248 -9.10 -12.65 5.16
N ALA A 249 -8.04 -11.85 5.27
CA ALA A 249 -7.23 -11.41 4.15
C ALA A 249 -5.89 -12.18 4.11
N VAL A 250 -5.54 -12.71 2.94
CA VAL A 250 -4.25 -13.35 2.69
C VAL A 250 -3.41 -12.48 1.76
N VAL A 251 -2.23 -12.08 2.23
CA VAL A 251 -1.23 -11.37 1.41
C VAL A 251 -0.14 -12.36 1.03
N LEU A 252 0.01 -12.62 -0.27
CA LEU A 252 1.08 -13.45 -0.81
C LEU A 252 2.26 -12.54 -1.15
N GLY A 253 3.35 -12.69 -0.41
CA GLY A 253 4.54 -11.85 -0.55
C GLY A 253 4.73 -10.94 0.66
N ARG A 254 6.01 -10.71 1.02
CA ARG A 254 6.43 -9.89 2.16
C ARG A 254 7.54 -8.91 1.79
N SER A 255 7.50 -8.42 0.55
CA SER A 255 8.44 -7.39 0.11
C SER A 255 8.24 -6.11 0.91
N ASN A 256 9.31 -5.34 1.09
CA ASN A 256 9.28 -4.09 1.85
C ASN A 256 8.39 -3.03 1.18
N ILE A 257 8.20 -3.13 -0.14
CA ILE A 257 7.51 -2.12 -0.96
C ILE A 257 6.04 -2.43 -1.23
N VAL A 258 5.61 -3.69 -1.12
CA VAL A 258 4.22 -4.09 -1.42
C VAL A 258 3.66 -5.01 -0.34
N GLY A 259 4.22 -6.21 -0.19
CA GLY A 259 3.60 -7.26 0.63
C GLY A 259 3.42 -6.84 2.10
N SER A 260 4.50 -6.42 2.75
CA SER A 260 4.44 -6.03 4.16
C SER A 260 3.59 -4.78 4.39
N PRO A 261 3.74 -3.67 3.63
CA PRO A 261 2.87 -2.50 3.80
C PRO A 261 1.39 -2.79 3.55
N THR A 262 1.05 -3.60 2.53
CA THR A 262 -0.35 -4.00 2.28
C THR A 262 -0.93 -4.76 3.46
N SER A 263 -0.13 -5.61 4.11
CA SER A 263 -0.58 -6.34 5.31
C SER A 263 -0.91 -5.40 6.47
N TYR A 264 -0.15 -4.32 6.65
CA TYR A 264 -0.44 -3.31 7.67
C TYR A 264 -1.71 -2.52 7.35
N LEU A 265 -1.90 -2.11 6.09
CA LEU A 265 -3.10 -1.37 5.67
C LEU A 265 -4.38 -2.20 5.84
N LEU A 266 -4.35 -3.47 5.41
CA LEU A 266 -5.49 -4.38 5.60
C LEU A 266 -5.80 -4.60 7.09
N ASN A 267 -4.77 -4.74 7.92
CA ASN A 267 -4.96 -4.88 9.36
C ASN A 267 -5.51 -3.61 10.03
N ASN A 268 -5.04 -2.43 9.60
CA ASN A 268 -5.56 -1.14 10.05
C ASN A 268 -7.01 -0.90 9.59
N ALA A 269 -7.47 -1.59 8.54
CA ALA A 269 -8.86 -1.63 8.08
C ALA A 269 -9.67 -2.78 8.71
N ASP A 270 -9.25 -3.26 9.89
CA ASP A 270 -9.93 -4.29 10.69
C ASP A 270 -10.05 -5.68 10.05
N ALA A 271 -9.24 -5.99 9.02
CA ALA A 271 -9.11 -7.35 8.52
C ALA A 271 -8.20 -8.22 9.41
N THR A 272 -8.52 -9.51 9.49
CA THR A 272 -7.57 -10.52 10.01
C THR A 272 -6.62 -10.91 8.89
N VAL A 273 -5.33 -10.62 9.05
CA VAL A 273 -4.36 -10.75 7.95
C VAL A 273 -3.40 -11.91 8.18
N THR A 274 -3.27 -12.78 7.18
CA THR A 274 -2.21 -13.80 7.08
C THR A 274 -1.24 -13.43 5.96
N VAL A 275 0.05 -13.30 6.29
CA VAL A 275 1.10 -13.06 5.29
C VAL A 275 1.77 -14.38 4.94
N CYS A 276 1.70 -14.78 3.67
CA CYS A 276 2.38 -15.96 3.15
C CYS A 276 3.64 -15.57 2.36
N HIS A 277 4.60 -16.48 2.30
CA HIS A 277 5.88 -16.25 1.62
C HIS A 277 6.48 -17.56 1.10
N SER A 278 7.66 -17.49 0.47
CA SER A 278 8.31 -18.65 -0.16
C SER A 278 8.56 -19.87 0.75
N ARG A 279 8.60 -19.68 2.08
CA ARG A 279 8.76 -20.78 3.07
C ARG A 279 7.45 -21.23 3.72
N THR A 280 6.30 -20.69 3.29
CA THR A 280 5.00 -21.09 3.82
C THR A 280 4.65 -22.45 3.25
N GLN A 281 4.49 -23.45 4.12
CA GLN A 281 4.01 -24.77 3.74
C GLN A 281 2.49 -24.75 3.55
N ASN A 282 1.98 -25.56 2.62
CA ASN A 282 0.54 -25.69 2.35
C ASN A 282 -0.16 -24.34 2.09
N ILE A 283 0.47 -23.47 1.29
CA ILE A 283 -0.02 -22.10 1.03
C ILE A 283 -1.48 -22.06 0.55
N GLU A 284 -1.88 -23.09 -0.18
CA GLU A 284 -3.24 -23.29 -0.70
C GLU A 284 -4.29 -23.32 0.41
N GLN A 285 -3.98 -23.86 1.60
CA GLN A 285 -4.92 -23.93 2.72
C GLN A 285 -5.25 -22.54 3.30
N PHE A 286 -4.29 -21.62 3.28
CA PHE A 286 -4.53 -20.24 3.69
C PHE A 286 -5.40 -19.53 2.66
N ILE A 287 -5.07 -19.66 1.37
CA ILE A 287 -5.83 -19.07 0.25
C ILE A 287 -7.27 -19.59 0.24
N LYS A 288 -7.49 -20.88 0.53
CA LYS A 288 -8.82 -21.50 0.51
C LYS A 288 -9.79 -20.94 1.54
N ASN A 289 -9.27 -20.35 2.61
CA ASN A 289 -10.06 -19.75 3.68
C ASN A 289 -10.13 -18.22 3.60
N ALA A 290 -9.49 -17.60 2.60
CA ALA A 290 -9.39 -16.17 2.47
C ALA A 290 -10.64 -15.57 1.81
N ASP A 291 -11.18 -14.50 2.39
CA ASP A 291 -12.19 -13.65 1.76
C ASP A 291 -11.53 -12.69 0.75
N VAL A 292 -10.32 -12.23 1.04
CA VAL A 292 -9.53 -11.34 0.19
C VAL A 292 -8.14 -11.94 -0.04
N VAL A 293 -7.69 -12.00 -1.28
CA VAL A 293 -6.35 -12.47 -1.65
C VAL A 293 -5.62 -11.35 -2.38
N VAL A 294 -4.48 -10.91 -1.85
CA VAL A 294 -3.57 -9.99 -2.53
C VAL A 294 -2.32 -10.76 -2.97
N ALA A 295 -2.12 -10.92 -4.28
CA ALA A 295 -0.99 -11.63 -4.86
C ALA A 295 0.12 -10.67 -5.30
N ALA A 296 1.26 -10.69 -4.60
CA ALA A 296 2.41 -9.81 -4.85
C ALA A 296 3.75 -10.56 -4.70
N ILE A 297 3.89 -11.67 -5.42
CA ILE A 297 5.04 -12.59 -5.36
C ILE A 297 5.92 -12.56 -6.62
N GLY A 298 5.47 -11.95 -7.71
CA GLY A 298 6.23 -11.86 -8.97
C GLY A 298 6.50 -13.23 -9.59
N LYS A 299 5.47 -14.08 -9.66
CA LYS A 299 5.51 -15.40 -10.30
C LYS A 299 4.26 -15.59 -11.16
N ALA A 300 4.46 -15.61 -12.48
CA ALA A 300 3.40 -15.73 -13.46
C ALA A 300 2.44 -16.90 -13.18
N ASN A 301 1.13 -16.61 -13.11
CA ASN A 301 0.05 -17.60 -13.02
C ASN A 301 0.24 -18.63 -11.88
N PHE A 302 0.86 -18.23 -10.78
CA PHE A 302 1.12 -19.10 -9.64
C PHE A 302 -0.16 -19.48 -8.89
N VAL A 303 -1.00 -18.50 -8.56
CA VAL A 303 -2.26 -18.74 -7.83
C VAL A 303 -3.29 -19.33 -8.79
N LYS A 304 -3.80 -20.52 -8.46
CA LYS A 304 -4.83 -21.22 -9.25
C LYS A 304 -6.23 -20.94 -8.72
N GLY A 305 -7.22 -20.92 -9.62
CA GLY A 305 -8.61 -20.71 -9.23
C GLY A 305 -9.14 -21.73 -8.22
N GLU A 306 -8.72 -23.00 -8.31
CA GLU A 306 -9.11 -24.06 -7.38
C GLU A 306 -8.65 -23.83 -5.92
N TRP A 307 -7.62 -23.00 -5.72
CA TRP A 307 -7.13 -22.64 -4.39
C TRP A 307 -8.01 -21.59 -3.73
N LEU A 308 -8.78 -20.82 -4.51
CA LEU A 308 -9.58 -19.73 -4.00
C LEU A 308 -10.83 -20.24 -3.24
N LYS A 309 -11.21 -19.48 -2.23
CA LYS A 309 -12.55 -19.57 -1.64
C LYS A 309 -13.58 -19.10 -2.67
N PRO A 310 -14.69 -19.83 -2.90
CA PRO A 310 -15.78 -19.34 -3.73
C PRO A 310 -16.28 -17.97 -3.23
N GLY A 311 -16.34 -17.00 -4.14
CA GLY A 311 -16.73 -15.63 -3.81
C GLY A 311 -15.61 -14.74 -3.23
N ALA A 312 -14.36 -15.20 -3.17
CA ALA A 312 -13.23 -14.37 -2.75
C ALA A 312 -13.03 -13.15 -3.66
N VAL A 313 -12.49 -12.07 -3.10
CA VAL A 313 -11.99 -10.91 -3.85
C VAL A 313 -10.49 -11.11 -4.09
N VAL A 314 -10.06 -10.93 -5.34
CA VAL A 314 -8.65 -11.17 -5.73
C VAL A 314 -8.03 -9.90 -6.31
N ILE A 315 -6.97 -9.43 -5.66
CA ILE A 315 -6.13 -8.32 -6.13
C ILE A 315 -4.80 -8.89 -6.59
N ASP A 316 -4.57 -8.89 -7.90
CA ASP A 316 -3.35 -9.33 -8.56
C ASP A 316 -2.42 -8.14 -8.80
N VAL A 317 -1.37 -8.07 -7.99
CA VAL A 317 -0.32 -7.04 -8.08
C VAL A 317 0.82 -7.50 -8.99
N GLY A 318 0.86 -8.78 -9.35
CA GLY A 318 1.91 -9.38 -10.16
C GLY A 318 2.07 -8.71 -11.52
N THR A 319 3.32 -8.57 -11.96
CA THR A 319 3.64 -8.05 -13.29
C THR A 319 4.75 -8.90 -13.89
N ASN A 320 4.39 -9.87 -14.70
CA ASN A 320 5.31 -10.86 -15.27
C ASN A 320 5.20 -10.84 -16.80
N PHE A 321 6.33 -10.71 -17.51
CA PHE A 321 6.35 -10.85 -18.97
C PHE A 321 6.60 -12.30 -19.34
N ILE A 322 5.72 -12.86 -20.18
CA ILE A 322 5.89 -14.20 -20.76
C ILE A 322 5.90 -14.12 -22.29
N PRO A 323 6.64 -15.01 -22.98
CA PRO A 323 6.63 -15.07 -24.45
C PRO A 323 5.21 -15.21 -25.01
N ASP A 324 4.90 -14.44 -26.05
CA ASP A 324 3.64 -14.47 -26.78
C ASP A 324 3.84 -13.90 -28.19
N GLU A 325 3.93 -14.80 -29.17
CA GLU A 325 4.13 -14.47 -30.59
C GLU A 325 2.97 -13.68 -31.20
N THR A 326 1.80 -13.67 -30.55
CA THR A 326 0.65 -12.87 -31.01
C THR A 326 0.80 -11.38 -30.72
N LYS A 327 1.75 -10.99 -29.86
CA LYS A 327 2.02 -9.59 -29.52
C LYS A 327 3.16 -9.04 -30.36
N LYS A 328 3.06 -7.77 -30.75
CA LYS A 328 4.13 -7.04 -31.47
C LYS A 328 5.48 -7.06 -30.73
N SER A 329 5.44 -7.07 -29.40
CA SER A 329 6.61 -7.16 -28.53
C SER A 329 7.18 -8.59 -28.39
N GLY A 330 6.52 -9.61 -28.93
CA GLY A 330 6.85 -11.02 -28.70
C GLY A 330 6.58 -11.51 -27.28
N GLN A 331 5.94 -10.68 -26.44
CA GLN A 331 5.68 -10.94 -25.03
C GLN A 331 4.36 -10.31 -24.59
N ARG A 332 3.68 -10.94 -23.63
CA ARG A 332 2.50 -10.40 -22.94
C ARG A 332 2.75 -10.25 -21.44
N LEU A 333 2.06 -9.29 -20.83
CA LEU A 333 2.06 -9.08 -19.39
C LEU A 333 0.96 -9.93 -18.74
N VAL A 334 1.32 -10.72 -17.74
CA VAL A 334 0.42 -11.54 -16.93
C VAL A 334 0.70 -11.32 -15.44
N GLY A 335 -0.31 -11.59 -14.61
CA GLY A 335 -0.21 -11.42 -13.17
C GLY A 335 0.34 -12.65 -12.45
N ASP A 336 0.27 -12.61 -11.12
CA ASP A 336 0.61 -13.75 -10.26
C ASP A 336 -0.54 -14.76 -10.15
N VAL A 337 -1.73 -14.37 -10.56
CA VAL A 337 -2.95 -15.19 -10.56
C VAL A 337 -3.24 -15.67 -11.97
N ASP A 338 -3.58 -16.95 -12.09
CA ASP A 338 -4.16 -17.49 -13.31
C ASP A 338 -5.59 -16.96 -13.50
N PHE A 339 -5.71 -15.84 -14.21
CA PHE A 339 -6.95 -15.08 -14.33
C PHE A 339 -8.12 -15.91 -14.87
N GLU A 340 -7.88 -16.79 -15.84
CA GLU A 340 -8.92 -17.60 -16.48
C GLU A 340 -9.54 -18.61 -15.52
N SER A 341 -8.73 -19.25 -14.66
CA SER A 341 -9.25 -20.17 -13.65
C SER A 341 -9.82 -19.43 -12.44
N ALA A 342 -9.18 -18.34 -12.01
CA ALA A 342 -9.60 -17.55 -10.85
C ALA A 342 -10.92 -16.78 -11.07
N SER A 343 -11.13 -16.24 -12.27
CA SER A 343 -12.35 -15.50 -12.61
C SER A 343 -13.63 -16.35 -12.60
N LYS A 344 -13.52 -17.68 -12.55
CA LYS A 344 -14.67 -18.60 -12.42
C LYS A 344 -15.05 -18.89 -10.97
N VAL A 345 -14.25 -18.43 -10.01
CA VAL A 345 -14.39 -18.74 -8.57
C VAL A 345 -14.53 -17.46 -7.74
N ALA A 346 -13.75 -16.43 -8.06
CA ALA A 346 -13.77 -15.14 -7.38
C ALA A 346 -15.11 -14.41 -7.60
N SER A 347 -15.52 -13.60 -6.62
CA SER A 347 -16.62 -12.64 -6.82
C SER A 347 -16.15 -11.43 -7.61
N GLN A 348 -14.93 -10.96 -7.31
CA GLN A 348 -14.29 -9.82 -7.96
C GLN A 348 -12.80 -10.09 -8.17
N ILE A 349 -12.25 -9.62 -9.29
CA ILE A 349 -10.83 -9.84 -9.62
C ILE A 349 -10.24 -8.67 -10.42
N THR A 350 -9.03 -8.26 -10.08
CA THR A 350 -8.27 -7.29 -10.91
C THR A 350 -7.59 -8.00 -12.09
N PRO A 351 -7.63 -7.43 -13.31
CA PRO A 351 -6.90 -7.96 -14.45
C PRO A 351 -5.42 -7.56 -14.40
N VAL A 352 -4.58 -8.31 -15.12
CA VAL A 352 -3.22 -7.89 -15.45
C VAL A 352 -3.03 -8.07 -16.96
N PRO A 353 -2.77 -6.98 -17.73
CA PRO A 353 -2.71 -5.58 -17.33
C PRO A 353 -4.08 -4.97 -16.97
N GLY A 354 -4.05 -3.77 -16.38
CA GLY A 354 -5.23 -2.91 -16.21
C GLY A 354 -5.82 -2.87 -14.79
N GLY A 355 -5.26 -3.62 -13.85
CA GLY A 355 -5.61 -3.60 -12.43
C GLY A 355 -4.73 -2.65 -11.62
N VAL A 356 -3.79 -3.20 -10.84
CA VAL A 356 -3.01 -2.44 -9.85
C VAL A 356 -1.96 -1.49 -10.46
N GLY A 357 -1.45 -1.79 -11.66
CA GLY A 357 -0.42 -0.98 -12.32
C GLY A 357 -0.82 0.49 -12.52
N PRO A 358 -1.94 0.79 -13.23
CA PRO A 358 -2.46 2.15 -13.37
C PRO A 358 -2.71 2.86 -12.03
N MET A 359 -3.22 2.12 -11.02
CA MET A 359 -3.47 2.67 -9.68
C MET A 359 -2.18 3.12 -8.99
N THR A 360 -1.09 2.37 -9.15
CA THR A 360 0.20 2.75 -8.57
C THR A 360 0.65 4.13 -9.06
N ILE A 361 0.42 4.45 -10.34
CA ILE A 361 0.75 5.77 -10.88
C ILE A 361 -0.20 6.84 -10.33
N ALA A 362 -1.51 6.57 -10.27
CA ALA A 362 -2.46 7.54 -9.70
C ALA A 362 -2.14 7.87 -8.22
N MET A 363 -1.79 6.87 -7.43
CA MET A 363 -1.42 7.04 -6.02
C MET A 363 -0.10 7.79 -5.83
N LEU A 364 0.88 7.57 -6.71
CA LEU A 364 2.11 8.37 -6.74
C LEU A 364 1.79 9.86 -6.93
N LEU A 365 0.93 10.19 -7.91
CA LEU A 365 0.55 11.57 -8.18
C LEU A 365 -0.23 12.18 -7.01
N GLN A 366 -1.10 11.40 -6.37
CA GLN A 366 -1.79 11.86 -5.16
C GLN A 366 -0.82 12.15 -4.01
N ASN A 367 0.18 11.30 -3.78
CA ASN A 367 1.23 11.55 -2.79
C ASN A 367 2.04 12.82 -3.11
N VAL A 368 2.28 13.14 -4.39
CA VAL A 368 2.93 14.39 -4.81
C VAL A 368 2.08 15.62 -4.46
N VAL A 369 0.76 15.55 -4.64
CA VAL A 369 -0.14 16.65 -4.25
C VAL A 369 -0.24 16.79 -2.74
N GLU A 370 -0.33 15.69 -2.00
CA GLU A 370 -0.26 15.67 -0.53
C GLU A 370 1.04 16.31 -0.03
N SER A 371 2.18 15.97 -0.65
CA SER A 371 3.48 16.57 -0.35
C SER A 371 3.48 18.08 -0.59
N ALA A 372 2.99 18.52 -1.75
CA ALA A 372 2.92 19.93 -2.09
C ALA A 372 2.04 20.70 -1.09
N LYS A 373 0.87 20.15 -0.71
CA LYS A 373 -0.01 20.74 0.31
C LYS A 373 0.72 20.88 1.64
N ALA A 374 1.34 19.82 2.12
CA ALA A 374 2.10 19.82 3.36
C ALA A 374 3.23 20.86 3.35
N TYR A 375 3.96 20.98 2.22
CA TYR A 375 4.98 22.01 2.04
C TYR A 375 4.41 23.42 2.19
N PHE A 376 3.33 23.76 1.46
CA PHE A 376 2.74 25.10 1.52
C PHE A 376 2.11 25.41 2.88
N ASP A 377 1.53 24.43 3.57
CA ASP A 377 0.99 24.62 4.91
C ASP A 377 2.10 24.85 5.95
N ARG A 378 3.23 24.13 5.85
CA ARG A 378 4.42 24.42 6.66
C ARG A 378 4.95 25.84 6.41
N GLN A 379 4.94 26.32 5.17
CA GLN A 379 5.35 27.69 4.85
C GLN A 379 4.44 28.74 5.50
N LYS A 380 3.11 28.51 5.52
CA LYS A 380 2.16 29.40 6.22
C LYS A 380 2.38 29.42 7.74
N ALA A 381 2.77 28.28 8.32
CA ALA A 381 3.01 28.15 9.75
C ALA A 381 4.33 28.78 10.23
N ARG A 382 5.23 29.20 9.33
CA ARG A 382 6.50 29.83 9.70
C ARG A 382 6.26 31.19 10.36
N ALA A 383 6.40 31.23 11.68
CA ALA A 383 6.44 32.48 12.44
C ALA A 383 7.85 33.06 12.44
N ILE A 384 8.03 34.26 11.88
CA ILE A 384 9.30 34.99 12.00
C ILE A 384 9.35 35.61 13.39
N LYS A 385 10.22 35.07 14.25
CA LYS A 385 10.56 35.72 15.52
C LYS A 385 11.81 36.58 15.29
N PRO A 386 11.70 37.91 15.14
CA PRO A 386 12.87 38.75 14.99
C PRO A 386 13.77 38.59 16.22
N LEU A 387 15.06 38.37 15.98
CA LEU A 387 16.05 38.36 17.06
C LEU A 387 16.19 39.79 17.62
N PRO A 388 16.28 39.97 18.94
CA PRO A 388 16.47 41.29 19.52
C PRO A 388 17.78 41.89 19.04
N LEU A 389 17.71 43.04 18.37
CA LEU A 389 18.87 43.81 17.96
C LEU A 389 19.51 44.46 19.19
N LYS A 390 20.76 44.08 19.52
CA LYS A 390 21.58 44.81 20.49
C LYS A 390 22.24 45.98 19.77
N LEU A 391 21.61 47.15 19.79
CA LEU A 391 22.21 48.39 19.29
C LEU A 391 23.47 48.69 20.12
N ARG A 392 24.64 48.72 19.49
CA ARG A 392 25.84 49.31 20.08
C ARG A 392 25.89 50.76 19.62
N THR A 393 26.15 51.69 20.54
CA THR A 393 26.38 53.10 20.21
C THR A 393 27.53 53.18 19.20
N PRO A 394 27.38 53.89 18.06
CA PRO A 394 28.52 54.16 17.19
C PRO A 394 29.61 54.84 18.01
N VAL A 395 30.83 54.30 17.95
CA VAL A 395 32.03 54.91 18.56
C VAL A 395 32.48 56.13 17.79
#